data_AF-A0A3Q0J6E7-F1
#
_entry.id   AF-A0A3Q0J6E7-F1
#
_cell.length_a   1.000
_cell.length_b   1.000
_cell.length_c   1.000
_cell.angle_alpha   90.00
_cell.angle_beta   90.00
_cell.angle_gamma   90.00
#
_symmetry.space_group_name_H-M   'P 1'
#
loop_
_entity.id
_entity.type
_entity.pdbx_description
1 polymer ?
#
loop_
_entity_poly.entity_id
_entity_poly.type
_entity_poly.pdbx_seq_one_letter_code
_entity_poly.pdbx_strand_id
1 'polypeptide(L)'
;MLSYNLFVSADEEFASLCFAFGLELDEVTSEKQIISKEQGADNSKGASEDVIYRIDVPANRYDLLCLEGLYNGLMVFLNKIPTPQYIATSPSNMQKLIIKPSTSQIRPHAVAAVLRNITLNEERYASFIELQDKLHQNICRKRTLVAIGTHDLDTIKGPFIYDAKPPSEIRFQPLNQTKEYSGTEIMDLYATSQIRPHAVAAVLRNITLNEERYASFIELQDKLHQNICRKRTLVAIGTHDLDTIKGPFIYDAKPPSEIRFQPLNQTKEYTGTEIMDLYA
;
A
#
# COMPACT_ATOMS: atom_id res chain seq x y z
N MET A 1 53.67 -11.48 12.04
CA MET A 1 52.37 -11.27 12.72
C MET A 1 51.65 -10.19 11.92
N LEU A 2 50.92 -10.59 10.88
CA LEU A 2 50.23 -9.69 9.97
C LEU A 2 48.90 -9.29 10.62
N SER A 3 48.87 -8.09 11.19
CA SER A 3 47.65 -7.43 11.66
C SER A 3 46.85 -6.94 10.46
N TYR A 4 45.93 -7.76 9.97
CA TYR A 4 44.85 -7.31 9.09
C TYR A 4 43.80 -6.59 9.95
N ASN A 5 43.95 -5.28 10.12
CA ASN A 5 42.80 -4.44 10.47
C ASN A 5 42.00 -4.23 9.18
N LEU A 6 41.05 -5.12 8.89
CA LEU A 6 39.99 -4.79 7.95
C LEU A 6 39.13 -3.72 8.61
N PHE A 7 39.17 -2.50 8.07
CA PHE A 7 38.10 -1.53 8.28
C PHE A 7 36.88 -2.03 7.49
N VAL A 8 36.13 -2.96 8.07
CA VAL A 8 34.80 -3.33 7.57
C VAL A 8 33.89 -2.14 7.85
N SER A 9 33.16 -1.67 6.85
CA SER A 9 32.22 -0.56 7.07
C SER A 9 31.03 -1.03 7.91
N ALA A 10 30.39 -0.11 8.65
CA ALA A 10 29.21 -0.46 9.46
C ALA A 10 28.09 -1.14 8.62
N ASP A 11 27.97 -0.75 7.34
CA ASP A 11 27.02 -1.34 6.41
C ASP A 11 27.38 -2.78 6.03
N GLU A 12 28.67 -3.08 5.84
CA GLU A 12 29.15 -4.44 5.56
C GLU A 12 28.98 -5.37 6.77
N GLU A 13 29.19 -4.85 7.99
CA GLU A 13 28.90 -5.60 9.22
C GLU A 13 27.41 -5.91 9.34
N PHE A 14 26.55 -4.94 9.04
CA PHE A 14 25.10 -5.13 9.08
C PHE A 14 24.59 -6.07 7.98
N ALA A 15 25.13 -5.97 6.76
CA ALA A 15 24.84 -6.91 5.68
C ALA A 15 25.23 -8.35 6.05
N SER A 16 26.39 -8.53 6.66
CA SER A 16 26.86 -9.83 7.15
C SER A 16 25.95 -10.40 8.23
N LEU A 17 25.46 -9.55 9.15
CA LEU A 17 24.48 -9.93 10.15
C LEU A 17 23.15 -10.35 9.52
N CYS A 18 22.63 -9.59 8.56
CA CYS A 18 21.41 -9.92 7.83
C CYS A 18 21.54 -11.30 7.20
N PHE A 19 22.62 -11.53 6.45
CA PHE A 19 22.88 -12.81 5.80
C PHE A 19 22.94 -13.98 6.78
N ALA A 20 23.65 -13.81 7.91
CA ALA A 20 23.75 -14.84 8.95
C ALA A 20 22.39 -15.17 9.60
N PHE A 21 21.49 -14.19 9.68
CA PHE A 21 20.13 -14.38 10.20
C PHE A 21 19.13 -14.90 9.15
N GLY A 22 19.53 -14.93 7.87
CA GLY A 22 18.67 -15.33 6.74
C GLY A 22 17.84 -14.19 6.15
N LEU A 23 18.33 -12.96 6.22
CA LEU A 23 17.80 -11.76 5.59
C LEU A 23 18.77 -11.26 4.52
N GLU A 24 18.27 -10.41 3.63
CA GLU A 24 19.08 -9.76 2.61
C GLU A 24 18.98 -8.23 2.75
N LEU A 25 20.14 -7.56 2.80
CA LEU A 25 20.18 -6.11 2.70
C LEU A 25 20.22 -5.74 1.22
N ASP A 26 19.09 -5.26 0.71
CA ASP A 26 18.86 -5.03 -0.72
C ASP A 26 19.39 -3.66 -1.18
N GLU A 27 19.03 -2.58 -0.45
CA GLU A 27 19.52 -1.23 -0.76
C GLU A 27 19.75 -0.41 0.52
N VAL A 28 20.80 0.43 0.52
CA VAL A 28 21.00 1.51 1.50
C VAL A 28 20.81 2.82 0.76
N THR A 29 19.81 3.61 1.17
CA THR A 29 19.39 4.83 0.46
C THR A 29 19.00 5.93 1.46
N SER A 30 18.46 7.05 1.00
CA SER A 30 17.82 8.07 1.83
C SER A 30 16.64 8.67 1.09
N GLU A 31 15.73 9.35 1.79
CA GLU A 31 14.58 10.00 1.15
C GLU A 31 15.04 10.98 0.07
N LYS A 32 16.08 11.77 0.35
CA LYS A 32 16.71 12.67 -0.61
C LYS A 32 17.27 11.93 -1.82
N GLN A 33 17.93 10.78 -1.62
CA GLN A 33 18.45 9.99 -2.74
C GLN A 33 17.33 9.41 -3.59
N ILE A 34 16.26 8.88 -2.98
CA ILE A 34 15.08 8.37 -3.68
C ILE A 34 14.46 9.49 -4.53
N ILE A 35 14.17 10.65 -3.94
CA ILE A 35 13.56 11.79 -4.66
C ILE A 35 14.50 12.32 -5.74
N SER A 36 15.80 12.38 -5.49
CA SER A 36 16.77 12.83 -6.50
C SER A 36 16.85 11.88 -7.71
N LYS A 37 16.77 10.56 -7.48
CA LYS A 37 16.78 9.53 -8.53
C LYS A 37 15.46 9.53 -9.33
N GLU A 38 14.33 9.73 -8.65
CA GLU A 38 12.99 9.61 -9.28
C GLU A 38 12.44 10.92 -9.85
N GLN A 39 12.74 12.05 -9.23
CA GLN A 39 12.10 13.35 -9.49
C GLN A 39 13.12 14.47 -9.80
N GLY A 40 14.42 14.16 -9.83
CA GLY A 40 15.49 15.09 -10.16
C GLY A 40 16.00 15.89 -8.95
N ALA A 41 17.26 16.34 -9.04
CA ALA A 41 18.00 16.93 -7.91
C ALA A 41 17.35 18.19 -7.31
N ASP A 42 16.65 19.00 -8.10
CA ASP A 42 16.00 20.23 -7.61
C ASP A 42 14.79 19.96 -6.70
N ASN A 43 14.10 18.84 -6.89
CA ASN A 43 12.96 18.44 -6.06
C ASN A 43 13.38 17.76 -4.75
N SER A 44 14.68 17.42 -4.59
CA SER A 44 15.24 16.82 -3.37
C SER A 44 15.61 17.86 -2.30
N LYS A 45 15.45 19.16 -2.59
CA LYS A 45 15.77 20.25 -1.67
C LYS A 45 14.78 20.28 -0.50
N GLY A 46 15.24 19.84 0.67
CA GLY A 46 14.44 19.77 1.91
C GLY A 46 14.01 18.36 2.32
N ALA A 47 14.33 17.33 1.52
CA ALA A 47 14.12 15.93 1.86
C ALA A 47 15.14 15.43 2.89
N SER A 48 14.77 14.43 3.69
CA SER A 48 15.65 13.87 4.71
C SER A 48 16.88 13.16 4.09
N GLU A 49 18.04 13.36 4.72
CA GLU A 49 19.27 12.63 4.42
C GLU A 49 19.46 11.39 5.30
N ASP A 50 18.49 11.07 6.16
CA ASP A 50 18.56 9.90 7.03
C ASP A 50 18.72 8.61 6.22
N VAL A 51 19.59 7.73 6.71
CA VAL A 51 19.91 6.46 6.07
C VAL A 51 18.73 5.51 6.24
N ILE A 52 18.24 4.98 5.12
CA ILE A 52 17.16 4.02 5.01
C ILE A 52 17.75 2.69 4.52
N TYR A 53 17.61 1.65 5.35
CA TYR A 53 17.97 0.28 4.98
C TYR A 53 16.73 -0.44 4.44
N ARG A 54 16.80 -0.90 3.18
CA ARG A 54 15.79 -1.78 2.58
C ARG A 54 16.22 -3.22 2.77
N ILE A 55 15.47 -3.94 3.59
CA ILE A 55 15.78 -5.31 4.00
C ILE A 55 14.69 -6.24 3.46
N ASP A 56 15.10 -7.27 2.74
CA ASP A 56 14.23 -8.31 2.23
C ASP A 56 14.05 -9.42 3.29
N VAL A 57 12.78 -9.68 3.58
CA VAL A 57 12.34 -10.59 4.66
C VAL A 57 11.62 -11.80 4.06
N PRO A 58 11.94 -13.03 4.52
CA PRO A 58 11.24 -14.24 4.09
C PRO A 58 9.72 -14.17 4.31
N ALA A 59 8.95 -14.60 3.31
CA ALA A 59 7.49 -14.51 3.31
C ALA A 59 6.78 -15.28 4.45
N ASN A 60 7.49 -16.19 5.13
CA ASN A 60 7.00 -16.98 6.26
C ASN A 60 7.35 -16.38 7.64
N ARG A 61 8.05 -15.23 7.70
CA ARG A 61 8.48 -14.56 8.94
C ARG A 61 7.71 -13.27 9.19
N TYR A 62 6.42 -13.42 9.50
CA TYR A 62 5.51 -12.29 9.74
C TYR A 62 5.92 -11.42 10.95
N ASP A 63 6.65 -12.01 11.89
CA ASP A 63 7.21 -11.34 13.05
C ASP A 63 8.29 -10.31 12.68
N LEU A 64 8.85 -10.35 11.47
CA LEU A 64 9.92 -9.45 11.03
C LEU A 64 9.42 -8.30 10.12
N LEU A 65 8.11 -8.15 9.94
CA LEU A 65 7.53 -7.16 9.02
C LEU A 65 7.55 -5.71 9.56
N CYS A 66 7.94 -5.51 10.81
CA CYS A 66 8.14 -4.21 11.43
C CYS A 66 9.51 -4.11 12.11
N LEU A 67 9.91 -2.88 12.42
CA LEU A 67 11.21 -2.58 13.01
C LEU A 67 11.39 -3.26 14.38
N GLU A 68 10.38 -3.25 15.23
CA GLU A 68 10.43 -3.86 16.57
C GLU A 68 10.61 -5.37 16.49
N GLY A 69 9.94 -5.99 15.53
CA GLY A 69 10.04 -7.41 15.26
C GLY A 69 11.43 -7.81 14.77
N LEU A 70 11.94 -7.06 13.78
CA LEU A 70 13.29 -7.21 13.28
C LEU A 70 14.36 -7.02 14.37
N TYR A 71 14.24 -5.95 15.15
CA TYR A 71 15.13 -5.66 16.27
C TYR A 71 15.13 -6.81 17.29
N ASN A 72 13.97 -7.28 17.74
CA ASN A 72 13.89 -8.38 18.69
C ASN A 72 14.49 -9.67 18.10
N GLY A 73 14.19 -9.99 16.84
CA GLY A 73 14.74 -11.15 16.15
C GLY A 73 16.27 -11.14 16.11
N LEU A 74 16.85 -10.03 15.67
CA LEU A 74 18.30 -9.86 15.58
C LEU A 74 18.98 -9.84 16.95
N MET A 75 18.41 -9.14 17.93
CA MET A 75 19.01 -9.03 19.27
C MET A 75 18.96 -10.35 20.05
N VAL A 76 17.90 -11.16 19.86
CA VAL A 76 17.84 -12.53 20.39
C VAL A 76 18.86 -13.42 19.69
N PHE A 77 18.97 -13.34 18.36
CA PHE A 77 19.96 -14.10 17.60
C PHE A 77 21.40 -13.80 18.02
N LEU A 78 21.70 -12.54 18.30
CA LEU A 78 22.99 -12.08 18.82
C LEU A 78 23.19 -12.37 20.32
N ASN A 79 22.23 -13.02 20.99
CA ASN A 79 22.21 -13.28 22.43
C ASN A 79 22.40 -12.00 23.29
N LYS A 80 21.94 -10.84 22.78
CA LYS A 80 22.01 -9.55 23.49
C LYS A 80 20.82 -9.34 24.40
N ILE A 81 19.67 -9.94 24.06
CA ILE A 81 18.47 -9.95 24.88
C ILE A 81 17.92 -11.38 24.99
N PRO A 82 17.24 -11.73 26.10
CA PRO A 82 16.52 -12.99 26.18
C PRO A 82 15.31 -13.00 25.25
N THR A 83 14.83 -14.18 24.89
CA THR A 83 13.59 -14.33 24.12
C THR A 83 12.41 -13.69 24.87
N PRO A 84 11.67 -12.76 24.26
CA PRO A 84 10.51 -12.13 24.89
C PRO A 84 9.45 -13.14 25.28
N GLN A 85 8.86 -12.98 26.47
CA GLN A 85 7.72 -13.77 26.92
C GLN A 85 6.44 -12.94 26.86
N TYR A 86 5.46 -13.42 26.09
CA TYR A 86 4.16 -12.77 25.94
C TYR A 86 3.12 -13.50 26.80
N ILE A 87 2.52 -12.78 27.75
CA ILE A 87 1.54 -13.33 28.69
C ILE A 87 0.21 -12.60 28.51
N ALA A 88 -0.85 -13.36 28.23
CA ALA A 88 -2.21 -12.83 28.22
C ALA A 88 -2.68 -12.61 29.66
N THR A 89 -3.13 -11.39 29.97
CA THR A 89 -3.70 -11.07 31.29
C THR A 89 -5.21 -11.26 31.27
N SER A 90 -5.78 -11.60 32.44
CA SER A 90 -7.24 -11.71 32.64
C SER A 90 -7.73 -10.56 33.51
N PRO A 91 -8.02 -9.37 32.94
CA PRO A 91 -8.56 -8.25 33.70
C PRO A 91 -9.94 -8.57 34.28
N SER A 92 -10.30 -7.90 35.38
CA SER A 92 -11.63 -8.01 36.00
C SER A 92 -12.76 -7.61 35.04
N ASN A 93 -12.52 -6.59 34.20
CA ASN A 93 -13.44 -6.17 33.15
C ASN A 93 -12.98 -6.69 31.78
N MET A 94 -13.43 -7.90 31.44
CA MET A 94 -13.20 -8.52 30.14
C MET A 94 -14.13 -7.92 29.08
N GLN A 95 -13.52 -7.40 28.00
CA GLN A 95 -14.27 -6.99 26.81
C GLN A 95 -14.80 -8.21 26.07
N LYS A 96 -15.96 -8.06 25.41
CA LYS A 96 -16.62 -9.15 24.67
C LYS A 96 -16.89 -8.72 23.24
N LEU A 97 -16.55 -9.62 22.30
CA LEU A 97 -16.97 -9.57 20.91
C LEU A 97 -17.98 -10.70 20.67
N ILE A 98 -19.21 -10.34 20.30
CA ILE A 98 -20.30 -11.29 20.09
C ILE A 98 -20.51 -11.44 18.59
N ILE A 99 -20.28 -12.64 18.06
CA ILE A 99 -20.46 -12.95 16.64
C ILE A 99 -21.90 -13.42 16.41
N LYS A 100 -22.60 -12.78 15.47
CA LYS A 100 -23.98 -13.14 15.10
C LYS A 100 -24.00 -14.23 14.01
N PRO A 101 -24.99 -15.14 14.01
CA PRO A 101 -25.11 -16.18 12.97
C PRO A 101 -25.26 -15.65 11.53
N SER A 102 -25.78 -14.43 11.39
CA SER A 102 -25.88 -13.67 10.13
C SER A 102 -24.55 -13.58 9.38
N THR A 103 -23.42 -13.62 10.09
CA THR A 103 -22.08 -13.51 9.51
C THR A 103 -21.61 -14.78 8.80
N SER A 104 -22.25 -15.94 9.03
CA SER A 104 -21.74 -17.26 8.59
C SER A 104 -21.53 -17.40 7.08
N GLN A 105 -22.38 -16.78 6.27
CA GLN A 105 -22.32 -16.86 4.80
C GLN A 105 -21.35 -15.84 4.18
N ILE A 106 -20.88 -14.86 4.96
CA ILE A 106 -20.06 -13.74 4.44
C ILE A 106 -18.65 -13.81 5.00
N ARG A 107 -18.52 -13.75 6.33
CA ARG A 107 -17.27 -13.82 7.07
C ARG A 107 -17.55 -14.44 8.46
N PRO A 108 -17.44 -15.77 8.61
CA PRO A 108 -17.97 -16.49 9.77
C PRO A 108 -17.21 -16.27 11.08
N HIS A 109 -16.00 -15.72 11.02
CA HIS A 109 -15.08 -15.68 12.16
C HIS A 109 -14.50 -14.29 12.38
N ALA A 110 -14.38 -13.93 13.65
CA ALA A 110 -13.69 -12.73 14.11
C ALA A 110 -12.99 -13.02 15.45
N VAL A 111 -11.86 -12.38 15.68
CA VAL A 111 -11.14 -12.42 16.95
C VAL A 111 -10.71 -11.00 17.31
N ALA A 112 -10.67 -10.69 18.59
CA ALA A 112 -10.23 -9.40 19.09
C ALA A 112 -9.33 -9.59 20.31
N ALA A 113 -8.40 -8.66 20.49
CA ALA A 113 -7.56 -8.54 21.67
C ALA A 113 -7.53 -7.07 22.11
N VAL A 114 -7.25 -6.85 23.39
CA VAL A 114 -7.05 -5.52 23.95
C VAL A 114 -5.63 -5.44 24.48
N LEU A 115 -4.88 -4.48 23.98
CA LEU A 115 -3.59 -4.10 24.54
C LEU A 115 -3.81 -2.83 25.37
N ARG A 116 -3.49 -2.89 26.67
CA ARG A 116 -3.74 -1.78 27.61
C ARG A 116 -2.46 -1.02 27.87
N ASN A 117 -2.61 0.28 28.18
CA ASN A 117 -1.52 1.17 28.59
C ASN A 117 -0.39 1.25 27.55
N ILE A 118 -0.74 1.28 26.26
CA ILE A 118 0.23 1.52 25.19
C ILE A 118 0.47 3.03 25.08
N THR A 119 1.74 3.43 25.02
CA THR A 119 2.14 4.78 24.64
C THR A 119 2.60 4.78 23.17
N LEU A 120 1.74 5.31 22.29
CA LEU A 120 2.05 5.53 20.89
C LEU A 120 2.44 7.00 20.69
N ASN A 121 3.66 7.22 20.20
CA ASN A 121 4.04 8.48 19.57
C ASN A 121 3.80 8.37 18.06
N GLU A 122 4.08 9.44 17.31
CA GLU A 122 3.86 9.48 15.86
C GLU A 122 4.61 8.37 15.11
N GLU A 123 5.89 8.16 15.42
CA GLU A 123 6.72 7.12 14.81
C GLU A 123 6.22 5.70 15.09
N ARG A 124 5.92 5.38 16.36
CA ARG A 124 5.40 4.06 16.74
C ARG A 124 4.01 3.82 16.15
N TYR A 125 3.18 4.85 16.08
CA TYR A 125 1.88 4.76 15.43
C TYR A 125 2.03 4.49 13.94
N ALA A 126 2.93 5.19 13.25
CA ALA A 126 3.23 4.95 11.84
C ALA A 126 3.73 3.52 11.61
N SER A 127 4.67 3.04 12.43
CA SER A 127 5.18 1.66 12.35
C SER A 127 4.10 0.61 12.59
N PHE A 128 3.20 0.86 13.55
CA PHE A 128 2.08 -0.01 13.83
C PHE A 128 1.08 -0.10 12.67
N ILE A 129 0.75 1.02 12.03
CA ILE A 129 -0.10 1.04 10.83
C ILE A 129 0.60 0.37 9.65
N GLU A 130 1.90 0.60 9.46
CA GLU A 130 2.68 -0.05 8.41
C GLU A 130 2.69 -1.58 8.56
N LEU A 131 2.85 -2.10 9.79
CA LEU A 131 2.74 -3.52 10.07
C LEU A 131 1.36 -4.07 9.66
N GLN A 132 0.29 -3.36 10.02
CA GLN A 132 -1.07 -3.75 9.65
C GLN A 132 -1.22 -3.84 8.13
N ASP A 133 -0.74 -2.85 7.39
CA ASP A 133 -0.84 -2.81 5.93
C ASP A 133 0.01 -3.89 5.25
N LYS A 134 1.23 -4.17 5.76
CA LYS A 134 2.06 -5.29 5.27
C LYS A 134 1.37 -6.64 5.48
N LEU A 135 0.75 -6.86 6.65
CA LEU A 135 -0.03 -8.08 6.91
C LEU A 135 -1.24 -8.17 5.98
N HIS A 136 -1.94 -7.05 5.76
CA HIS A 136 -3.08 -6.97 4.83
C HIS A 136 -2.69 -7.34 3.41
N GLN A 137 -1.57 -6.83 2.91
CA GLN A 137 -1.09 -7.08 1.56
C GLN A 137 -0.67 -8.54 1.36
N ASN A 138 0.04 -9.11 2.34
CA ASN A 138 0.66 -10.43 2.23
C ASN A 138 -0.25 -11.55 2.74
N ILE A 139 -0.11 -11.92 4.02
CA ILE A 139 -0.77 -13.10 4.60
C ILE A 139 -2.30 -13.03 4.53
N CYS A 140 -2.85 -11.83 4.61
CA CYS A 140 -4.30 -11.60 4.53
C CYS A 140 -4.83 -11.57 3.09
N ARG A 141 -3.95 -11.61 2.08
CA ARG A 141 -4.24 -11.50 0.63
C ARG A 141 -5.13 -10.29 0.30
N LYS A 142 -4.61 -9.09 0.45
CA LYS A 142 -5.35 -7.83 0.23
C LYS A 142 -6.69 -7.79 0.95
N ARG A 143 -6.69 -8.25 2.21
CA ARG A 143 -7.87 -8.34 3.11
C ARG A 143 -8.96 -9.34 2.69
N THR A 144 -8.73 -10.16 1.67
CA THR A 144 -9.67 -11.20 1.23
C THR A 144 -9.85 -12.27 2.30
N LEU A 145 -8.76 -12.71 2.94
CA LEU A 145 -8.82 -13.74 3.98
C LEU A 145 -9.09 -13.17 5.37
N VAL A 146 -8.34 -12.12 5.75
CA VAL A 146 -8.43 -11.50 7.08
C VAL A 146 -8.39 -9.98 6.92
N ALA A 147 -9.27 -9.28 7.64
CA ALA A 147 -9.17 -7.83 7.79
C ALA A 147 -8.87 -7.53 9.26
N ILE A 148 -7.89 -6.65 9.49
CA ILE A 148 -7.48 -6.20 10.81
C ILE A 148 -7.92 -4.74 10.93
N GLY A 149 -8.61 -4.43 12.02
CA GLY A 149 -9.01 -3.07 12.38
C GLY A 149 -8.52 -2.75 13.79
N THR A 150 -8.11 -1.52 13.98
CA THR A 150 -7.56 -1.01 15.24
C THR A 150 -8.42 0.15 15.70
N HIS A 151 -8.81 0.14 16.97
CA HIS A 151 -9.71 1.14 17.54
C HIS A 151 -9.17 1.61 18.88
N ASP A 152 -9.33 2.90 19.15
CA ASP A 152 -9.10 3.45 20.47
C ASP A 152 -10.23 3.01 21.40
N LEU A 153 -9.90 2.13 22.34
CA LEU A 153 -10.87 1.56 23.28
C LEU A 153 -11.50 2.62 24.19
N ASP A 154 -10.82 3.74 24.45
CA ASP A 154 -11.34 4.81 25.32
C ASP A 154 -12.48 5.58 24.64
N THR A 155 -12.61 5.48 23.32
CA THR A 155 -13.65 6.16 22.52
C THR A 155 -14.90 5.31 22.28
N ILE A 156 -14.86 4.01 22.58
CA ILE A 156 -15.93 3.05 22.26
C ILE A 156 -16.33 2.23 23.50
N LYS A 157 -17.54 1.68 23.50
CA LYS A 157 -18.05 0.88 24.61
C LYS A 157 -18.65 -0.43 24.12
N GLY A 158 -18.29 -1.52 24.79
CA GLY A 158 -18.84 -2.84 24.55
C GLY A 158 -20.19 -3.08 25.25
N PRO A 159 -20.78 -4.28 25.08
CA PRO A 159 -20.24 -5.40 24.30
C PRO A 159 -20.24 -5.10 22.80
N PHE A 160 -19.20 -5.54 22.10
CA PHE A 160 -19.06 -5.34 20.66
C PHE A 160 -19.80 -6.45 19.92
N ILE A 161 -20.49 -6.10 18.83
CA ILE A 161 -21.27 -7.06 18.04
C ILE A 161 -20.67 -7.11 16.63
N TYR A 162 -20.28 -8.32 16.21
CA TYR A 162 -19.91 -8.61 14.84
C TYR A 162 -21.12 -9.18 14.10
N ASP A 163 -21.69 -8.37 13.21
CA ASP A 163 -22.97 -8.62 12.56
C ASP A 163 -22.87 -8.37 11.05
N ALA A 164 -23.77 -9.01 10.32
CA ALA A 164 -23.98 -8.79 8.89
C ALA A 164 -25.42 -8.31 8.69
N LYS A 165 -25.57 -7.12 8.12
CA LYS A 165 -26.86 -6.49 7.86
C LYS A 165 -26.99 -6.10 6.38
N PRO A 166 -28.22 -5.97 5.86
CA PRO A 166 -28.44 -5.37 4.56
C PRO A 166 -27.79 -3.98 4.45
N PRO A 167 -27.19 -3.61 3.29
CA PRO A 167 -26.52 -2.31 3.14
C PRO A 167 -27.37 -1.09 3.52
N SER A 168 -28.68 -1.16 3.30
CA SER A 168 -29.64 -0.09 3.65
C SER A 168 -29.82 0.12 5.16
N GLU A 169 -29.48 -0.86 5.99
CA GLU A 169 -29.62 -0.80 7.45
C GLU A 169 -28.33 -0.40 8.17
N ILE A 170 -27.22 -0.30 7.43
CA ILE A 170 -25.93 0.13 7.96
C ILE A 170 -25.84 1.64 7.76
N ARG A 171 -25.54 2.38 8.83
CA ARG A 171 -25.18 3.80 8.79
C ARG A 171 -23.85 3.98 9.50
N PHE A 172 -22.92 4.66 8.84
CA PHE A 172 -21.56 4.83 9.33
C PHE A 172 -20.96 6.12 8.77
N GLN A 173 -20.14 6.80 9.57
CA GLN A 173 -19.33 7.92 9.13
C GLN A 173 -17.92 7.39 8.83
N PRO A 174 -17.51 7.30 7.54
CA PRO A 174 -16.18 6.82 7.19
C PRO A 174 -15.06 7.72 7.72
N LEU A 175 -13.87 7.12 7.84
CA LEU A 175 -12.67 7.88 8.17
C LEU A 175 -12.46 8.99 7.13
N ASN A 176 -12.08 10.19 7.59
CA ASN A 176 -11.91 11.40 6.78
C ASN A 176 -13.20 11.95 6.15
N GLN A 177 -14.37 11.49 6.58
CA GLN A 177 -15.66 12.07 6.17
C GLN A 177 -16.32 12.78 7.35
N THR A 178 -17.06 13.83 7.06
CA THR A 178 -17.83 14.60 8.05
C THR A 178 -19.32 14.21 8.07
N LYS A 179 -19.77 13.50 7.04
CA LYS A 179 -21.15 13.06 6.87
C LYS A 179 -21.27 11.56 7.14
N GLU A 180 -22.43 11.16 7.67
CA GLU A 180 -22.82 9.76 7.79
C GLU A 180 -23.44 9.27 6.46
N TYR A 181 -23.10 8.04 6.08
CA TYR A 181 -23.56 7.39 4.86
C TYR A 181 -24.17 6.03 5.19
N SER A 182 -25.16 5.62 4.41
CA SER A 182 -25.65 4.24 4.41
C SER A 182 -24.65 3.28 3.76
N GLY A 183 -24.78 1.98 4.01
CA GLY A 183 -23.93 0.97 3.37
C GLY A 183 -23.96 1.03 1.84
N THR A 184 -25.12 1.31 1.23
CA THR A 184 -25.23 1.51 -0.23
C THR A 184 -24.49 2.76 -0.68
N GLU A 185 -24.70 3.89 0.00
CA GLU A 185 -24.03 5.15 -0.34
C GLU A 185 -22.50 5.08 -0.15
N ILE A 186 -22.02 4.26 0.79
CA ILE A 186 -20.58 4.01 0.97
C ILE A 186 -20.00 3.29 -0.25
N MET A 187 -20.71 2.29 -0.80
CA MET A 187 -20.25 1.59 -1.99
C MET A 187 -20.18 2.55 -3.19
N ASP A 188 -21.18 3.41 -3.35
CA ASP A 188 -21.20 4.41 -4.42
C ASP A 188 -20.12 5.49 -4.22
N LEU A 189 -19.91 5.96 -2.99
CA LEU A 189 -18.85 6.92 -2.64
C LEU A 189 -17.47 6.37 -3.04
N TYR A 190 -17.19 5.11 -2.74
CA TYR A 190 -15.91 4.51 -3.08
C TYR A 190 -15.82 4.06 -4.55
N ALA A 191 -16.92 3.68 -5.19
CA ALA A 191 -16.97 3.43 -6.63
C ALA A 191 -16.69 4.71 -7.43
N THR A 192 -17.31 5.84 -7.04
CA THR A 192 -17.10 7.15 -7.68
C THR A 192 -15.76 7.78 -7.32
N SER A 193 -15.16 7.45 -6.17
CA SER A 193 -13.79 7.88 -5.83
C SER A 193 -12.71 7.32 -6.79
N GLN A 194 -13.06 6.34 -7.63
CA GLN A 194 -12.19 5.87 -8.71
C GLN A 194 -12.26 6.74 -9.97
N ILE A 195 -13.30 7.57 -10.13
CA ILE A 195 -13.39 8.53 -11.23
C ILE A 195 -12.48 9.70 -10.89
N ARG A 196 -11.49 9.95 -11.75
CA ARG A 196 -10.52 11.01 -11.52
C ARG A 196 -11.16 12.36 -11.84
N PRO A 197 -11.29 13.28 -10.88
CA PRO A 197 -12.00 14.54 -11.08
C PRO A 197 -11.25 15.52 -11.98
N HIS A 198 -9.96 15.25 -12.25
CA HIS A 198 -9.08 16.14 -12.99
C HIS A 198 -8.37 15.39 -14.10
N ALA A 199 -8.29 16.02 -15.26
CA ALA A 199 -7.43 15.63 -16.36
C ALA A 199 -6.49 16.79 -16.68
N VAL A 200 -5.21 16.51 -16.87
CA VAL A 200 -4.20 17.47 -17.31
C VAL A 200 -3.66 16.97 -18.64
N ALA A 201 -3.64 17.84 -19.65
CA ALA A 201 -3.04 17.56 -20.94
C ALA A 201 -1.85 18.51 -21.16
N ALA A 202 -0.72 17.95 -21.56
CA ALA A 202 0.46 18.71 -21.98
C ALA A 202 0.75 18.39 -23.45
N VAL A 203 0.93 19.43 -24.26
CA VAL A 203 1.31 19.27 -25.68
C VAL A 203 2.79 19.55 -25.82
N LEU A 204 3.55 18.53 -26.18
CA LEU A 204 4.95 18.66 -26.51
C LEU A 204 5.08 18.99 -28.00
N ARG A 205 5.72 20.11 -28.34
CA ARG A 205 5.97 20.53 -29.73
C ARG A 205 7.45 20.40 -30.07
N ASN A 206 7.75 20.23 -31.35
CA ASN A 206 9.12 20.13 -31.87
C ASN A 206 9.91 18.92 -31.34
N ILE A 207 9.23 17.82 -31.03
CA ILE A 207 9.87 16.55 -30.69
C ILE A 207 9.85 15.63 -31.91
N THR A 208 11.01 15.12 -32.29
CA THR A 208 11.12 14.01 -33.25
C THR A 208 11.38 12.73 -32.48
N LEU A 209 10.39 11.83 -32.49
CA LEU A 209 10.51 10.49 -31.92
C LEU A 209 10.89 9.52 -33.06
N ASN A 210 12.13 9.05 -33.05
CA ASN A 210 12.52 7.85 -33.80
C ASN A 210 12.20 6.61 -32.95
N GLU A 211 12.33 5.40 -33.52
CA GLU A 211 11.95 4.15 -32.82
C GLU A 211 12.61 4.00 -31.44
N GLU A 212 13.90 4.32 -31.33
CA GLU A 212 14.65 4.20 -30.06
C GLU A 212 14.19 5.22 -29.00
N ARG A 213 13.94 6.47 -29.40
CA ARG A 213 13.41 7.50 -28.49
C ARG A 213 11.96 7.23 -28.10
N TYR A 214 11.18 6.66 -29.01
CA TYR A 214 9.80 6.24 -28.72
C TYR A 214 9.79 5.12 -27.68
N ALA A 215 10.61 4.09 -27.85
CA ALA A 215 10.75 3.01 -26.87
C ALA A 215 11.17 3.56 -25.49
N SER A 216 12.16 4.45 -25.46
CA SER A 216 12.61 5.11 -24.22
C SER A 216 11.50 5.95 -23.57
N PHE A 217 10.67 6.62 -24.37
CA PHE A 217 9.55 7.41 -23.89
C PHE A 217 8.45 6.53 -23.28
N ILE A 218 8.11 5.41 -23.91
CA ILE A 218 7.14 4.44 -23.38
C ILE A 218 7.67 3.81 -22.08
N GLU A 219 8.96 3.48 -22.01
CA GLU A 219 9.57 2.96 -20.78
C GLU A 219 9.49 3.98 -19.64
N LEU A 220 9.72 5.27 -19.94
CA LEU A 220 9.55 6.36 -18.96
C LEU A 220 8.10 6.46 -18.49
N GLN A 221 7.12 6.38 -19.40
CA GLN A 221 5.70 6.36 -19.06
C GLN A 221 5.35 5.19 -18.12
N ASP A 222 5.89 4.01 -18.38
CA ASP A 222 5.64 2.83 -17.52
C ASP A 222 6.31 2.93 -16.15
N LYS A 223 7.52 3.51 -16.06
CA LYS A 223 8.16 3.80 -14.77
C LYS A 223 7.35 4.82 -13.96
N LEU A 224 6.86 5.88 -14.60
CA LEU A 224 5.95 6.84 -13.95
C LEU A 224 4.70 6.14 -13.43
N HIS A 225 4.12 5.23 -14.23
CA HIS A 225 2.97 4.45 -13.81
C HIS A 225 3.23 3.59 -12.57
N GLN A 226 4.40 2.94 -12.49
CA GLN A 226 4.76 2.05 -11.38
C GLN A 226 5.03 2.83 -10.09
N ASN A 227 5.77 3.94 -10.18
CA ASN A 227 6.26 4.66 -9.01
C ASN A 227 5.28 5.77 -8.58
N ILE A 228 5.23 6.86 -9.36
CA ILE A 228 4.48 8.07 -9.01
C ILE A 228 2.97 7.83 -9.08
N CYS A 229 2.52 7.13 -10.12
CA CYS A 229 1.10 6.91 -10.33
C CYS A 229 0.53 5.70 -9.55
N ARG A 230 1.32 5.08 -8.67
CA ARG A 230 0.96 3.91 -7.84
C ARG A 230 0.29 2.80 -8.65
N LYS A 231 0.98 2.26 -9.65
CA LYS A 231 0.45 1.23 -10.58
C LYS A 231 -0.86 1.63 -11.22
N ARG A 232 -0.92 2.87 -11.73
CA ARG A 232 -2.09 3.45 -12.37
C ARG A 232 -3.32 3.59 -11.48
N THR A 233 -3.20 3.50 -10.14
CA THR A 233 -4.35 3.76 -9.24
C THR A 233 -4.50 5.23 -8.94
N LEU A 234 -3.41 5.98 -8.80
CA LEU A 234 -3.43 7.41 -8.48
C LEU A 234 -3.65 8.27 -9.73
N VAL A 235 -2.86 8.04 -10.78
CA VAL A 235 -2.91 8.75 -12.07
C VAL A 235 -2.71 7.75 -13.21
N ALA A 236 -3.17 8.05 -14.42
CA ALA A 236 -2.88 7.26 -15.61
C ALA A 236 -2.52 8.24 -16.70
N ILE A 237 -1.42 7.95 -17.37
CA ILE A 237 -0.83 8.76 -18.39
C ILE A 237 -1.15 8.06 -19.70
N GLY A 238 -1.78 8.80 -20.61
CA GLY A 238 -1.96 8.39 -22.00
C GLY A 238 -1.14 9.30 -22.90
N THR A 239 -0.53 8.74 -23.93
CA THR A 239 0.22 9.50 -24.94
C THR A 239 -0.40 9.24 -26.31
N HIS A 240 -0.58 10.32 -27.06
CA HIS A 240 -1.21 10.29 -28.37
C HIS A 240 -0.40 11.16 -29.34
N ASP A 241 -0.36 10.74 -30.60
CA ASP A 241 0.17 11.57 -31.67
C ASP A 241 -0.85 12.69 -31.97
N LEU A 242 -0.44 13.94 -31.76
CA LEU A 242 -1.30 15.10 -31.92
C LEU A 242 -1.82 15.24 -33.35
N ASP A 243 -1.04 14.83 -34.36
CA ASP A 243 -1.43 14.94 -35.77
C ASP A 243 -2.54 13.96 -36.14
N THR A 244 -2.72 12.91 -35.33
CA THR A 244 -3.75 11.87 -35.54
C THR A 244 -5.09 12.18 -34.85
N ILE A 245 -5.12 13.17 -33.95
CA ILE A 245 -6.29 13.50 -33.13
C ILE A 245 -6.84 14.89 -33.47
N LYS A 246 -8.17 15.02 -33.51
CA LYS A 246 -8.86 16.29 -33.82
C LYS A 246 -9.66 16.76 -32.62
N GLY A 247 -9.46 18.02 -32.22
CA GLY A 247 -10.22 18.63 -31.12
C GLY A 247 -11.65 19.03 -31.52
N PRO A 248 -12.48 19.43 -30.55
CA PRO A 248 -12.17 19.65 -29.14
C PRO A 248 -12.05 18.34 -28.32
N PHE A 249 -11.16 18.34 -27.32
CA PHE A 249 -11.00 17.21 -26.41
C PHE A 249 -11.95 17.34 -25.23
N ILE A 250 -12.70 16.27 -24.94
CA ILE A 250 -13.61 16.19 -23.81
C ILE A 250 -13.13 15.05 -22.92
N TYR A 251 -12.86 15.36 -21.65
CA TYR A 251 -12.67 14.35 -20.62
C TYR A 251 -14.02 14.02 -20.01
N ASP A 252 -14.46 12.78 -20.20
CA ASP A 252 -15.77 12.30 -19.76
C ASP A 252 -15.62 10.91 -19.13
N ALA A 253 -16.51 10.57 -18.20
CA ALA A 253 -16.56 9.29 -17.52
C ALA A 253 -17.90 8.63 -17.81
N LYS A 254 -17.88 7.53 -18.56
CA LYS A 254 -19.07 6.76 -18.92
C LYS A 254 -18.99 5.33 -18.39
N PRO A 255 -20.12 4.65 -18.18
CA PRO A 255 -20.12 3.22 -17.86
C PRO A 255 -19.35 2.39 -18.90
N PRO A 256 -18.67 1.29 -18.52
CA PRO A 256 -17.94 0.43 -19.46
C PRO A 256 -18.79 -0.13 -20.62
N SER A 257 -20.12 -0.19 -20.47
CA SER A 257 -21.06 -0.59 -21.53
C SER A 257 -21.28 0.49 -22.60
N GLU A 258 -21.00 1.76 -22.28
CA GLU A 258 -21.24 2.91 -23.14
C GLU A 258 -19.96 3.47 -23.78
N ILE A 259 -18.79 3.19 -23.18
CA ILE A 259 -17.50 3.53 -23.75
C ILE A 259 -17.19 2.59 -24.91
N ARG A 260 -16.94 3.12 -26.11
CA ARG A 260 -16.46 2.39 -27.29
C ARG A 260 -15.12 2.96 -27.75
N PHE A 261 -14.14 2.10 -27.98
CA PHE A 261 -12.87 2.49 -28.58
C PHE A 261 -12.23 1.32 -29.31
N GLN A 262 -11.32 1.64 -30.23
CA GLN A 262 -10.49 0.68 -30.94
C GLN A 262 -9.12 0.60 -30.25
N PRO A 263 -8.76 -0.54 -29.61
CA PRO A 263 -7.45 -0.70 -29.00
C PRO A 263 -6.32 -0.60 -30.02
N LEU A 264 -5.14 -0.19 -29.55
CA LEU A 264 -3.93 -0.22 -30.35
C LEU A 264 -3.67 -1.67 -30.81
N ASN A 265 -3.46 -1.87 -32.11
CA ASN A 265 -3.30 -3.17 -32.79
C ASN A 265 -4.58 -3.99 -33.00
N GLN A 266 -5.77 -3.43 -32.76
CA GLN A 266 -7.04 -4.06 -33.13
C GLN A 266 -7.68 -3.32 -34.30
N THR A 267 -8.40 -4.03 -35.17
CA THR A 267 -9.13 -3.45 -36.31
C THR A 267 -10.61 -3.19 -36.02
N LYS A 268 -11.09 -3.66 -34.88
CA LYS A 268 -12.49 -3.59 -34.45
C LYS A 268 -12.61 -2.68 -33.23
N GLU A 269 -13.70 -1.91 -33.16
CA GLU A 269 -14.11 -1.24 -31.92
C GLU A 269 -14.70 -2.23 -30.92
N TYR A 270 -14.39 -2.01 -29.66
CA TYR A 270 -14.94 -2.76 -28.54
C TYR A 270 -15.50 -1.80 -27.50
N THR A 271 -16.49 -2.26 -26.77
CA THR A 271 -16.91 -1.61 -25.53
C THR A 271 -15.90 -1.86 -24.42
N GLY A 272 -15.88 -1.01 -23.39
CA GLY A 272 -15.06 -1.23 -22.19
C GLY A 272 -15.34 -2.59 -21.54
N THR A 273 -16.60 -3.05 -21.56
CA THR A 273 -17.00 -4.37 -21.04
C THR A 273 -16.39 -5.51 -21.88
N GLU A 274 -16.54 -5.44 -23.20
CA GLU A 274 -16.00 -6.49 -24.11
C GLU A 274 -14.47 -6.60 -24.02
N ILE A 275 -13.75 -5.50 -23.79
CA ILE A 275 -12.30 -5.53 -23.60
C ILE A 275 -11.93 -6.17 -22.26
N MET A 276 -12.65 -5.84 -21.18
CA MET A 276 -12.39 -6.46 -19.88
C MET A 276 -12.58 -7.97 -19.96
N ASP A 277 -13.57 -8.45 -20.69
CA ASP A 277 -13.80 -9.89 -20.91
C ASP A 277 -12.76 -10.54 -21.83
N LEU A 278 -12.22 -9.81 -22.81
CA LEU A 278 -11.20 -10.31 -23.74
C LEU A 278 -9.82 -10.51 -23.08
N TYR A 279 -9.52 -9.74 -22.04
CA TYR A 279 -8.22 -9.74 -21.34
C TYR A 279 -8.29 -10.20 -19.87
N ALA A 280 -9.44 -10.71 -19.40
CA ALA A 280 -9.60 -11.36 -18.11
C ALA A 280 -8.97 -12.77 -18.10
#